data_AF-A0A4P9JEX1-F1
#
_entry.id   AF-A0A4P9JEX1-F1
#
_cell.length_a   1.000
_cell.length_b   1.000
_cell.length_c   1.000
_cell.angle_alpha   90.00
_cell.angle_beta   90.00
_cell.angle_gamma   90.00
#
_symmetry.space_group_name_H-M   'P 1'
#
loop_
_entity.id
_entity.type
_entity.pdbx_description
1 polymer ?
#
loop_
_entity_poly.entity_id
_entity_poly.type
_entity_poly.pdbx_seq_one_letter_code
_entity_poly.pdbx_strand_id
1 'polypeptide(L)'
;MGGMNGEDLKQLLRGAFDARVLNYGDFNLVYGQPSGSGAAWVIGYRHQPLEMLLCPVELGTLPEVPVADGIATVALDNVATLADTGTGYQVETVTGFRTWFEVTGAPRVPLPGRMRDGGPTGDGDGTVVVHQEEDAEDFHQFMTHFMDTLDSYYRLPRA
;
A
#
# COMPACT_ATOMS: atom_id res chain seq x y z
N MET A 1 -24.54 16.21 5.45
CA MET A 1 -23.40 15.35 5.83
C MET A 1 -23.42 14.21 4.83
N GLY A 2 -22.44 14.18 3.92
CA GLY A 2 -22.29 13.06 2.97
C GLY A 2 -21.57 11.93 3.68
N GLY A 3 -21.98 10.68 3.43
CA GLY A 3 -21.23 9.51 3.89
C GLY A 3 -19.81 9.51 3.31
N MET A 4 -18.90 8.77 3.97
CA MET A 4 -17.51 8.64 3.53
C MET A 4 -17.43 7.97 2.15
N ASN A 5 -16.88 8.67 1.16
CA ASN A 5 -16.66 8.16 -0.19
C ASN A 5 -15.19 7.74 -0.40
N GLY A 6 -14.88 7.18 -1.57
CA GLY A 6 -13.54 6.68 -1.89
C GLY A 6 -12.45 7.74 -1.80
N GLU A 7 -12.77 8.97 -2.21
CA GLU A 7 -11.85 10.11 -2.13
C GLU A 7 -11.59 10.54 -0.67
N ASP A 8 -12.63 10.57 0.17
CA ASP A 8 -12.49 10.85 1.62
C ASP A 8 -11.58 9.79 2.28
N LEU A 9 -11.79 8.52 1.93
CA LEU A 9 -10.95 7.43 2.43
C LEU A 9 -9.51 7.57 1.95
N LYS A 10 -9.27 7.89 0.66
CA LYS A 10 -7.90 8.16 0.16
C LYS A 10 -7.22 9.27 0.95
N GLN A 11 -7.92 10.38 1.20
CA GLN A 11 -7.37 11.50 1.96
C GLN A 11 -7.05 11.11 3.41
N LEU A 12 -7.90 10.29 4.04
CA LEU A 12 -7.63 9.76 5.37
C LEU A 12 -6.43 8.82 5.40
N LEU A 13 -6.31 7.92 4.42
CA LEU A 13 -5.17 7.02 4.26
C LEU A 13 -3.87 7.82 4.00
N ARG A 14 -3.94 8.86 3.17
CA ARG A 14 -2.83 9.80 2.93
C ARG A 14 -2.42 10.49 4.22
N GLY A 15 -3.36 11.04 4.98
CA GLY A 15 -3.08 11.70 6.26
C GLY A 15 -2.50 10.74 7.29
N ALA A 16 -2.98 9.50 7.32
CA ALA A 16 -2.46 8.46 8.20
C ALA A 16 -1.03 8.04 7.86
N PHE A 17 -0.71 7.98 6.57
CA PHE A 17 0.65 7.73 6.10
C PHE A 17 1.57 8.91 6.39
N ASP A 18 1.11 10.14 6.13
CA ASP A 18 1.84 11.39 6.37
C ASP A 18 2.24 11.56 7.84
N ALA A 19 1.30 11.31 8.75
CA ALA A 19 1.58 11.36 10.19
C ALA A 19 2.65 10.36 10.65
N ARG A 20 2.89 9.30 9.87
CA ARG A 20 3.86 8.23 10.18
C ARG A 20 5.20 8.41 9.47
N VAL A 21 5.23 9.03 8.29
CA VAL A 21 6.41 9.13 7.43
C VAL A 21 6.88 10.59 7.35
N LEU A 22 7.89 10.93 8.14
CA LEU A 22 8.44 12.29 8.32
C LEU A 22 9.04 12.94 7.05
N ASN A 23 9.12 12.24 5.90
CA ASN A 23 9.76 12.72 4.66
C ASN A 23 8.84 12.53 3.43
N TYR A 24 7.71 13.24 3.45
CA TYR A 24 6.58 13.13 2.54
C TYR A 24 6.83 13.37 1.03
N GLY A 25 7.76 14.24 0.66
CA GLY A 25 7.71 14.96 -0.63
C GLY A 25 7.73 14.13 -1.92
N ASP A 26 8.24 12.90 -1.87
CA ASP A 26 8.61 12.14 -3.07
C ASP A 26 7.87 10.80 -3.23
N PHE A 27 6.91 10.46 -2.36
CA PHE A 27 6.21 9.18 -2.42
C PHE A 27 4.81 9.26 -3.06
N ASN A 28 4.64 8.46 -4.11
CA ASN A 28 3.35 8.05 -4.64
C ASN A 28 2.71 7.06 -3.65
N LEU A 29 1.38 7.02 -3.57
CA LEU A 29 0.67 6.12 -2.65
C LEU A 29 -0.35 5.26 -3.39
N VAL A 30 -0.40 3.99 -3.01
CA VAL A 30 -1.48 3.08 -3.40
C VAL A 30 -1.99 2.31 -2.20
N TYR A 31 -3.26 1.94 -2.26
CA TYR A 31 -3.86 0.99 -1.33
C TYR A 31 -3.59 -0.43 -1.81
N GLY A 32 -2.87 -1.20 -0.99
CA GLY A 32 -2.67 -2.64 -1.15
C GLY A 32 -3.76 -3.41 -0.41
N GLN A 33 -4.58 -4.12 -1.15
CA GLN A 33 -5.56 -5.05 -0.60
C GLN A 33 -4.84 -6.25 0.01
N PRO A 34 -5.34 -6.78 1.14
CA PRO A 34 -4.80 -8.00 1.71
C PRO A 34 -5.04 -9.17 0.75
N SER A 35 -4.00 -9.96 0.49
CA SER A 35 -4.18 -11.27 -0.13
C SER A 35 -4.55 -12.29 0.93
N GLY A 36 -5.74 -12.89 0.82
CA GLY A 36 -6.24 -13.86 1.79
C GLY A 36 -6.52 -13.25 3.17
N SER A 37 -5.89 -13.79 4.22
CA SER A 37 -6.07 -13.31 5.62
C SER A 37 -5.02 -12.27 6.05
N GLY A 38 -4.33 -11.63 5.10
CA GLY A 38 -3.35 -10.58 5.37
C GLY A 38 -3.96 -9.28 5.91
N ALA A 39 -3.09 -8.34 6.30
CA ALA A 39 -3.48 -6.97 6.62
C ALA A 39 -3.58 -6.11 5.34
N ALA A 40 -4.40 -5.06 5.38
CA ALA A 40 -4.39 -4.03 4.36
C ALA A 40 -3.19 -3.09 4.56
N TRP A 41 -2.64 -2.61 3.45
CA TRP A 41 -1.46 -1.75 3.46
C TRP A 41 -1.73 -0.45 2.72
N VAL A 42 -1.23 0.66 3.25
CA VAL A 42 -0.96 1.84 2.44
C VAL A 42 0.51 1.77 2.07
N ILE A 43 0.74 1.69 0.77
CA ILE A 43 2.06 1.48 0.20
C ILE A 43 2.51 2.81 -0.37
N GLY A 44 3.56 3.39 0.22
CA GLY A 44 4.27 4.50 -0.37
C GLY A 44 5.43 4.00 -1.19
N TYR A 45 5.60 4.53 -2.40
CA TYR A 45 6.69 4.12 -3.28
C TYR A 45 7.24 5.32 -4.02
N ARG A 46 8.51 5.25 -4.38
CA ARG A 46 9.20 6.28 -5.15
C ARG A 46 10.21 5.64 -6.10
N HIS A 47 10.36 6.22 -7.29
CA HIS A 47 11.26 5.67 -8.30
C HIS A 47 12.73 5.95 -8.01
N GLN A 48 13.05 7.03 -7.29
CA GLN A 48 14.42 7.46 -7.04
C GLN A 48 14.57 8.05 -5.63
N PRO A 49 15.33 7.40 -4.73
CA PRO A 49 15.85 6.02 -4.85
C PRO A 49 14.72 4.98 -4.91
N LEU A 50 14.94 3.83 -5.58
CA LEU A 50 13.99 2.72 -5.65
C LEU A 50 13.65 2.20 -4.25
N GLU A 51 12.52 2.64 -3.71
CA GLU A 51 12.11 2.36 -2.33
C GLU A 51 10.60 2.31 -2.21
N MET A 52 10.14 1.42 -1.33
CA MET A 52 8.76 1.22 -0.95
C MET A 52 8.63 1.15 0.58
N LEU A 53 7.60 1.78 1.12
CA LEU A 53 7.20 1.76 2.52
C LEU A 53 5.82 1.11 2.64
N LEU A 54 5.72 0.03 3.39
CA LEU A 54 4.46 -0.62 3.68
C LEU A 54 3.99 -0.22 5.07
N CYS A 55 2.93 0.59 5.09
CA CYS A 55 2.28 1.02 6.32
C CYS A 55 1.04 0.16 6.56
N PRO A 56 0.98 -0.64 7.64
CA PRO A 56 -0.22 -1.40 7.96
C PRO A 56 -1.35 -0.43 8.30
N VAL A 57 -2.55 -0.68 7.77
CA VAL A 57 -3.72 0.16 8.01
C VAL A 57 -4.83 -0.61 8.71
N GLU A 58 -5.22 -0.07 9.86
CA GLU A 58 -6.41 -0.46 10.60
C GLU A 58 -7.50 0.60 10.39
N LEU A 59 -8.44 0.35 9.47
CA LEU A 59 -9.54 1.28 9.19
C LEU A 59 -10.36 1.61 10.45
N GLY A 60 -10.42 0.64 11.38
CA GLY A 60 -11.06 0.75 12.68
C GLY A 60 -10.38 1.67 13.69
N THR A 61 -9.22 2.26 13.39
CA THR A 61 -8.53 3.22 14.29
C THR A 61 -8.37 4.63 13.72
N LEU A 62 -8.40 4.81 12.40
CA LEU A 62 -8.36 6.13 11.71
C LEU A 62 -9.35 7.20 12.28
N PRO A 63 -9.01 8.50 12.32
CA PRO A 63 -7.71 9.11 11.98
C PRO A 63 -6.70 9.04 13.12
N GLU A 64 -7.07 8.48 14.28
CA GLU A 64 -6.14 8.22 15.39
C GLU A 64 -5.22 7.09 14.99
N VAL A 65 -4.14 7.45 14.31
CA VAL A 65 -3.07 6.52 13.95
C VAL A 65 -2.17 6.40 15.17
N PRO A 66 -2.21 5.28 15.92
CA PRO A 66 -1.20 5.06 16.95
C PRO A 66 0.18 5.16 16.28
N VAL A 67 1.18 5.66 17.01
CA VAL A 67 2.58 5.70 16.55
C VAL A 67 3.02 4.25 16.32
N ALA A 68 2.80 3.75 15.11
CA ALA A 68 2.72 2.32 14.90
C ALA A 68 4.09 1.76 14.52
N ASP A 69 4.61 0.98 15.46
CA ASP A 69 5.54 -0.13 15.24
C ASP A 69 5.13 -0.92 13.98
N GLY A 70 6.09 -1.32 13.15
CA GLY A 70 5.83 -2.20 12.00
C GLY A 70 5.61 -1.54 10.64
N ILE A 71 6.07 -0.30 10.40
CA ILE A 71 6.29 0.15 9.01
C ILE A 71 7.45 -0.67 8.43
N ALA A 72 7.20 -1.40 7.35
CA ALA A 72 8.26 -2.12 6.66
C ALA A 72 8.82 -1.25 5.54
N THR A 73 10.14 -1.08 5.54
CA THR A 73 10.86 -0.43 4.44
C THR A 73 11.43 -1.49 3.52
N VAL A 74 11.24 -1.33 2.22
CA VAL A 74 11.70 -2.23 1.17
C VAL A 74 12.44 -1.40 0.15
N ALA A 75 13.76 -1.58 0.11
CA ALA A 75 14.68 -0.92 -0.79
C ALA A 75 15.64 -1.95 -1.37
N LEU A 76 16.36 -1.58 -2.43
CA LEU A 76 17.29 -2.49 -3.11
C LEU A 76 18.36 -3.11 -2.18
N ASP A 77 18.76 -2.42 -1.11
CA ASP A 77 19.79 -2.89 -0.17
C ASP A 77 19.27 -3.92 0.86
N ASN A 78 17.96 -3.93 1.15
CA ASN A 78 17.38 -4.75 2.22
C ASN A 78 16.31 -5.76 1.75
N VAL A 79 15.92 -5.71 0.48
CA VAL A 79 14.99 -6.67 -0.11
C VAL A 79 15.68 -8.02 -0.28
N ALA A 80 15.03 -9.09 0.17
CA ALA A 80 15.49 -10.46 0.03
C ALA A 80 14.81 -11.15 -1.15
N THR A 81 13.49 -10.98 -1.27
CA THR A 81 12.69 -11.55 -2.35
C THR A 81 11.62 -10.55 -2.77
N LEU A 82 11.50 -10.32 -4.08
CA LEU A 82 10.40 -9.58 -4.68
C LEU A 82 9.86 -10.41 -5.83
N ALA A 83 8.57 -10.75 -5.80
CA ALA A 83 7.97 -11.60 -6.82
C ALA A 83 6.55 -11.15 -7.17
N ASP A 84 6.24 -11.18 -8.47
CA ASP A 84 4.89 -11.10 -8.98
C ASP A 84 4.22 -12.48 -8.88
N THR A 85 3.02 -12.54 -8.29
CA THR A 85 2.26 -13.78 -8.10
C THR A 85 1.13 -13.94 -9.11
N GLY A 86 1.06 -13.09 -10.14
CA GLY A 86 0.01 -13.01 -11.15
C GLY A 86 -1.25 -12.26 -10.70
N THR A 87 -1.60 -12.30 -9.42
CA THR A 87 -2.72 -11.50 -8.87
C THR A 87 -2.24 -10.32 -8.02
N GLY A 88 -1.03 -10.40 -7.46
CA GLY A 88 -0.43 -9.37 -6.62
C GLY A 88 1.07 -9.58 -6.46
N TYR A 89 1.61 -9.13 -5.33
CA TYR A 89 3.04 -9.12 -5.08
C TYR A 89 3.39 -9.76 -3.75
N GLN A 90 4.45 -10.55 -3.77
CA GLN A 90 5.12 -11.04 -2.58
C GLN A 90 6.38 -10.21 -2.34
N VAL A 91 6.51 -9.71 -1.12
CA VAL A 91 7.69 -8.97 -0.68
C VAL A 91 8.28 -9.62 0.56
N GLU A 92 9.59 -9.83 0.54
CA GLU A 92 10.38 -10.29 1.66
C GLU A 92 11.64 -9.44 1.80
N THR A 93 11.99 -9.09 3.04
CA THR A 93 13.19 -8.34 3.38
C THR A 93 14.16 -9.20 4.17
N VAL A 94 15.44 -8.82 4.17
CA VAL A 94 16.50 -9.50 4.94
C VAL A 94 16.27 -9.40 6.46
N THR A 95 15.45 -8.45 6.91
CA THR A 95 15.01 -8.34 8.31
C THR A 95 13.95 -9.37 8.68
N GLY A 96 13.54 -10.24 7.75
CA GLY A 96 12.54 -11.29 7.97
C GLY A 96 11.09 -10.82 7.83
N PHE A 97 10.86 -9.56 7.42
CA PHE A 97 9.51 -9.10 7.09
C PHE A 97 9.08 -9.72 5.77
N ARG A 98 7.92 -10.38 5.76
CA ARG A 98 7.31 -11.01 4.59
C ARG A 98 5.83 -10.71 4.55
N THR A 99 5.34 -10.27 3.39
CA THR A 99 3.91 -10.01 3.19
C THR A 99 3.49 -10.24 1.74
N TRP A 100 2.18 -10.31 1.54
CA TRP A 100 1.52 -10.41 0.24
C TRP A 100 0.39 -9.40 0.18
N PHE A 101 0.29 -8.71 -0.94
CA PHE A 101 -0.76 -7.74 -1.19
C PHE A 101 -1.09 -7.65 -2.67
N GLU A 102 -2.29 -7.16 -2.95
CA GLU A 102 -2.79 -6.94 -4.30
C GLU A 102 -3.06 -5.46 -4.50
N VAL A 103 -2.55 -4.89 -5.60
CA VAL A 103 -2.84 -3.50 -5.97
C VAL A 103 -3.74 -3.54 -7.20
N THR A 104 -4.93 -2.97 -7.07
CA THR A 104 -5.91 -2.85 -8.15
C THR A 104 -6.28 -1.39 -8.36
N GLY A 105 -6.77 -1.02 -9.54
CA GLY A 105 -7.18 0.35 -9.82
C GLY A 105 -8.45 0.78 -9.08
N ALA A 106 -9.32 -0.15 -8.70
CA ALA A 106 -10.59 0.16 -8.02
C ALA A 106 -10.88 -0.80 -6.85
N PRO A 107 -10.03 -0.87 -5.81
CA PRO A 107 -10.23 -1.78 -4.69
C PRO A 107 -11.51 -1.42 -3.92
N ARG A 108 -12.27 -2.46 -3.54
CA ARG A 108 -13.41 -2.34 -2.63
C ARG A 108 -12.91 -2.47 -1.20
N VAL A 109 -13.04 -1.39 -0.43
CA VAL A 109 -12.55 -1.32 0.95
C VAL A 109 -13.73 -1.44 1.93
N PRO A 110 -13.76 -2.44 2.82
CA PRO A 110 -14.82 -2.56 3.83
C PRO A 110 -14.68 -1.47 4.88
N LEU A 111 -15.64 -0.55 4.95
CA LEU A 111 -15.66 0.49 5.96
C LEU A 111 -16.15 -0.08 7.29
N PRO A 112 -15.47 0.18 8.42
CA PRO A 112 -15.98 -0.21 9.74
C PRO A 112 -17.27 0.55 10.08
N GLY A 113 -18.16 -0.04 10.87
CA GLY A 113 -19.49 0.50 11.17
C GLY A 113 -19.48 1.96 11.68
N ARG A 114 -18.47 2.36 12.44
CA ARG A 114 -18.27 3.74 12.91
C ARG A 114 -18.05 4.78 11.81
N MET A 115 -17.53 4.37 10.65
CA MET A 115 -17.31 5.21 9.47
C MET A 115 -18.50 5.21 8.51
N ARG A 116 -19.51 4.36 8.77
CA ARG A 116 -20.75 4.28 7.98
C ARG A 116 -21.82 5.27 8.46
N ASP A 117 -21.61 5.94 9.60
CA ASP A 117 -22.60 6.83 10.23
C ASP A 117 -22.65 8.18 9.50
N GLY A 118 -23.45 8.26 8.43
CA GLY A 118 -23.60 9.49 7.64
C GLY A 118 -24.63 9.50 6.51
N GLY A 119 -25.35 8.40 6.28
CA GLY A 119 -26.33 8.27 5.19
C GLY A 119 -26.11 6.98 4.40
N PRO A 120 -26.97 6.66 3.40
CA PRO A 120 -26.82 5.43 2.64
C PRO A 120 -25.48 5.46 1.90
N THR A 121 -24.48 4.76 2.44
CA THR A 121 -23.26 4.38 1.73
C THR A 121 -23.70 3.72 0.43
N GLY A 122 -23.23 4.26 -0.71
CA GLY A 122 -23.54 3.71 -2.02
C GLY A 122 -23.25 2.21 -2.04
N ASP A 123 -24.25 1.44 -2.44
CA ASP A 123 -24.32 -0.02 -2.40
C ASP A 123 -24.31 -0.58 -0.94
N GLY A 124 -25.45 -1.12 -0.49
CA GLY A 124 -25.75 -1.50 0.90
C GLY A 124 -24.89 -2.59 1.57
N ASP A 125 -23.68 -2.84 1.08
CA ASP A 125 -22.69 -3.80 1.56
C ASP A 125 -21.70 -3.17 2.59
N GLY A 126 -21.65 -1.84 2.66
CA GLY A 126 -20.76 -1.12 3.57
C GLY A 126 -19.28 -1.20 3.18
N THR A 127 -19.04 -1.37 1.89
CA THR A 127 -17.76 -1.20 1.22
C THR A 127 -17.73 0.13 0.47
N VAL A 128 -16.54 0.69 0.26
CA VAL A 128 -16.33 1.88 -0.58
C VAL A 128 -15.32 1.56 -1.67
N VAL A 129 -15.56 2.04 -2.88
CA VAL A 129 -14.62 1.88 -4.00
C VAL A 129 -13.61 3.02 -3.95
N VAL A 130 -12.32 2.69 -3.96
CA VAL A 130 -11.23 3.67 -4.04
C VAL A 130 -10.71 3.70 -5.48
N HIS A 131 -10.87 4.82 -6.18
CA HIS A 131 -10.44 4.97 -7.58
C HIS A 131 -8.97 5.40 -7.67
N GLN A 132 -8.06 4.46 -7.85
CA GLN A 132 -6.60 4.61 -7.91
C GLN A 132 -5.99 4.01 -9.19
N GLU A 133 -6.73 4.03 -10.30
CA GLU A 133 -6.30 3.43 -11.58
C GLU A 133 -4.91 3.90 -12.02
N GLU A 134 -4.71 5.22 -12.11
CA GLU A 134 -3.43 5.81 -12.52
C GLU A 134 -2.29 5.47 -11.54
N ASP A 135 -2.57 5.57 -10.23
CA ASP A 135 -1.60 5.24 -9.19
C ASP A 135 -1.21 3.75 -9.22
N ALA A 136 -2.17 2.86 -9.53
CA ALA A 136 -1.94 1.42 -9.65
C ALA A 136 -1.11 1.09 -10.90
N GLU A 137 -1.40 1.71 -12.04
CA GLU A 137 -0.61 1.55 -13.27
C GLU A 137 0.85 2.01 -13.07
N ASP A 138 1.07 3.16 -12.41
CA ASP A 138 2.41 3.63 -12.04
C ASP A 138 3.09 2.64 -11.07
N PHE A 139 2.36 2.14 -10.08
CA PHE A 139 2.87 1.15 -9.14
C PHE A 139 3.30 -0.16 -9.82
N HIS A 140 2.53 -0.67 -10.77
CA HIS A 140 2.91 -1.87 -11.53
C HIS A 140 4.18 -1.64 -12.37
N GLN A 141 4.34 -0.45 -12.95
CA GLN A 141 5.57 -0.07 -13.65
C GLN A 141 6.75 0.03 -12.69
N PHE A 142 6.56 0.65 -11.52
CA PHE A 142 7.54 0.68 -10.45
C PHE A 142 7.99 -0.72 -10.03
N MET A 143 7.05 -1.64 -9.78
CA MET A 143 7.35 -3.01 -9.37
C MET A 143 8.13 -3.78 -10.44
N THR A 144 7.73 -3.61 -11.71
CA THR A 144 8.45 -4.19 -12.84
C THR A 144 9.89 -3.69 -12.89
N HIS A 145 10.08 -2.38 -12.76
CA HIS A 145 11.40 -1.76 -12.77
C HIS A 145 12.25 -2.18 -11.56
N PHE A 146 11.64 -2.31 -10.38
CA PHE A 146 12.29 -2.78 -9.16
C PHE A 146 12.83 -4.19 -9.36
N MET A 147 11.99 -5.11 -9.83
CA MET A 147 12.39 -6.50 -10.08
C MET A 147 13.48 -6.63 -11.16
N ASP A 148 13.39 -5.87 -12.26
CA ASP A 148 14.43 -5.84 -13.31
C ASP A 148 15.77 -5.33 -12.78
N THR A 149 15.71 -4.29 -11.94
CA THR A 149 16.90 -3.74 -11.27
C THR A 149 17.51 -4.77 -10.30
N LEU A 150 16.69 -5.47 -9.52
CA LEU A 150 17.16 -6.55 -8.63
C LEU A 150 17.80 -7.69 -9.41
N ASP A 151 17.14 -8.20 -10.45
CA ASP A 151 17.67 -9.25 -11.31
C ASP A 151 19.02 -8.83 -11.93
N SER A 152 19.15 -7.57 -12.35
CA SER A 152 20.42 -7.01 -12.83
C SER A 152 21.53 -7.07 -11.78
N TYR A 153 21.24 -6.78 -10.50
CA TYR A 153 22.21 -6.92 -9.41
C TYR A 153 22.62 -8.39 -9.16
N TYR A 154 21.69 -9.34 -9.27
CA TYR A 154 21.99 -10.76 -9.12
C TYR A 154 22.68 -11.39 -10.34
N ARG A 155 22.52 -10.80 -11.54
CA ARG A 155 23.20 -11.22 -12.77
C ARG A 155 24.64 -10.72 -12.91
N LEU A 156 25.03 -9.69 -12.16
CA LEU A 156 26.43 -9.28 -12.10
C LEU A 156 27.24 -10.40 -11.42
N PRO A 157 28.23 -11.01 -12.09
CA PRO A 157 29.15 -11.89 -11.39
C PRO A 157 29.82 -11.03 -10.31
N ARG A 158 29.77 -11.48 -9.06
CA ARG A 158 30.66 -10.97 -8.02
C ARG A 158 32.09 -11.13 -8.55
N ALA A 159 32.67 -10.02 -9.01
CA ALA A 159 34.08 -9.92 -9.38
C ALA A 159 34.93 -9.91 -8.10
#